data_AF-A0A291QUI0-F1
#
_entry.id   AF-A0A291QUI0-F1
#
_cell.length_a   1.000
_cell.length_b   1.000
_cell.length_c   1.000
_cell.angle_alpha   90.00
_cell.angle_beta   90.00
_cell.angle_gamma   90.00
#
_symmetry.space_group_name_H-M   'P 1'
#
loop_
_entity.id
_entity.type
_entity.pdbx_description
1 polymer ?
#
loop_
_entity_poly.entity_id
_entity_poly.type
_entity_poly.pdbx_seq_one_letter_code
_entity_poly.pdbx_strand_id
1 'polypeptide(L)'
;MRKHLGHIFLQVLVLFVVSCNEIWGDHSLGNNLSLLEGDKTEDRIIVYCSGRSWGTCFTGIAVIPVYNRQYDSSGHYAEFVETAKSNRKWVIVKTYQIQEEKENYWIISKNFNLANIDCSKANCDSILQSHVKGPMTQIEFRNKVRLLNIGLDFK
;
A
#
# COMPACT_ATOMS: atom_id res chain seq x y z
N MET A 1 47.10 29.71 9.18
CA MET A 1 46.03 29.26 8.25
C MET A 1 45.12 28.23 8.95
N ARG A 2 44.18 28.68 9.79
CA ARG A 2 43.26 27.82 10.56
C ARG A 2 41.90 28.51 10.69
N LYS A 3 41.26 28.87 9.57
CA LYS A 3 39.93 29.53 9.58
C LYS A 3 38.92 28.99 8.57
N HIS A 4 39.27 28.00 7.74
CA HIS A 4 38.35 27.45 6.73
C HIS A 4 37.81 26.05 7.04
N LEU A 5 38.27 25.39 8.12
CA LEU A 5 37.86 24.02 8.43
C LEU A 5 36.48 23.93 9.12
N GLY A 6 35.99 25.03 9.72
CA GLY A 6 34.71 25.05 10.43
C GLY A 6 33.48 25.23 9.53
N HIS A 7 33.63 25.82 8.34
CA HIS A 7 32.50 26.06 7.44
C HIS A 7 32.14 24.86 6.56
N ILE A 8 33.09 23.96 6.30
CA ILE A 8 32.86 22.75 5.51
C ILE A 8 32.07 21.72 6.33
N PHE A 9 32.28 21.65 7.65
CA PHE A 9 31.55 20.72 8.52
C PHE A 9 30.07 21.11 8.73
N LEU A 10 29.73 22.39 8.60
CA LEU A 10 28.35 22.87 8.79
C LEU A 10 27.46 22.63 7.56
N GLN A 11 28.03 22.53 6.36
CA GLN A 11 27.26 22.25 5.13
C GLN A 11 26.91 20.77 4.96
N VAL A 12 27.68 19.86 5.56
CA VAL A 12 27.39 18.41 5.50
C VAL A 12 26.21 18.03 6.42
N LEU A 13 25.96 18.80 7.49
CA LEU A 13 24.88 18.50 8.44
C LEU A 13 23.47 18.85 7.90
N VAL A 14 23.36 19.78 6.95
CA VAL A 14 22.08 20.23 6.37
C VAL A 14 21.56 19.28 5.28
N LEU A 15 22.40 18.38 4.76
CA LEU A 15 22.03 17.46 3.67
C LEU A 15 21.38 16.14 4.14
N PHE A 16 21.26 15.89 5.44
CA PHE A 16 20.67 14.66 5.97
C PHE A 16 19.20 14.77 6.42
N VAL A 17 18.56 15.94 6.26
CA VAL A 17 17.15 16.13 6.67
C VAL A 17 16.12 15.83 5.59
N VAL A 18 16.52 15.33 4.41
CA VAL A 18 15.59 14.74 3.45
C VAL A 18 15.31 13.29 3.84
N SER A 19 14.81 13.10 5.07
CA SER A 19 14.14 11.86 5.45
C SER A 19 12.78 11.87 4.76
N CYS A 20 12.44 10.80 4.05
CA CYS A 20 11.15 10.61 3.41
C CYS A 20 10.00 11.02 4.36
N ASN A 21 9.22 12.01 3.94
CA ASN A 21 7.99 12.44 4.61
C ASN A 21 6.91 11.37 4.44
N GLU A 22 6.97 10.29 5.23
CA GLU A 22 5.79 9.46 5.47
C GLU A 22 5.02 10.11 6.62
N ILE A 23 3.97 10.84 6.25
CA ILE A 23 3.12 11.56 7.17
C ILE A 23 1.93 10.65 7.50
N TRP A 24 1.84 10.24 8.77
CA TRP A 24 0.62 9.72 9.41
C TRP A 24 0.06 8.45 8.76
N GLY A 25 0.75 7.33 8.95
CA GLY A 25 0.28 6.00 8.54
C GLY A 25 0.08 5.81 7.04
N ASP A 26 0.34 6.81 6.19
CA ASP A 26 0.28 6.69 4.73
C ASP A 26 1.65 6.34 4.15
N HIS A 27 1.77 5.08 3.72
CA HIS A 27 2.94 4.56 3.04
C HIS A 27 2.63 4.40 1.56
N SER A 28 3.18 5.31 0.75
CA SER A 28 2.94 5.34 -0.68
C SER A 28 3.47 4.06 -1.35
N LEU A 29 2.56 3.31 -1.97
CA LEU A 29 2.87 2.17 -2.81
C LEU A 29 2.96 2.56 -4.29
N GLY A 30 2.66 3.81 -4.67
CA GLY A 30 2.75 4.33 -6.03
C GLY A 30 1.54 3.98 -6.92
N ASN A 31 1.36 4.71 -8.03
CA ASN A 31 0.14 4.69 -8.85
C ASN A 31 -1.12 4.98 -8.02
N ASN A 32 -1.01 5.99 -7.15
CA ASN A 32 -2.02 6.39 -6.16
C ASN A 32 -2.41 5.30 -5.15
N LEU A 33 -1.73 4.16 -5.12
CA LEU A 33 -1.93 3.17 -4.05
C LEU A 33 -1.14 3.58 -2.81
N SER A 34 -1.72 3.37 -1.64
CA SER A 34 -1.12 3.59 -0.34
C SER A 34 -1.48 2.43 0.60
N LEU A 35 -0.53 2.01 1.44
CA LEU A 35 -0.84 1.29 2.66
C LEU A 35 -1.19 2.35 3.71
N LEU A 36 -2.42 2.33 4.20
CA LEU A 36 -2.83 3.16 5.34
C LEU A 36 -2.74 2.36 6.61
N GLU A 37 -2.21 2.97 7.65
CA GLU A 37 -2.14 2.45 9.01
C GLU A 37 -2.88 3.42 9.94
N GLY A 38 -3.72 2.88 10.83
CA GLY A 38 -4.38 3.61 11.90
C GLY A 38 -3.67 3.40 13.24
N ASP A 39 -4.41 3.62 14.33
CA ASP A 39 -3.89 3.42 15.69
C ASP A 39 -3.73 1.93 16.02
N LYS A 40 -4.48 1.05 15.34
CA LYS A 40 -4.42 -0.40 15.51
C LYS A 40 -3.81 -1.06 14.28
N THR A 41 -3.16 -2.20 14.50
CA THR A 41 -2.64 -3.04 13.40
C THR A 41 -3.77 -3.46 12.45
N GLU A 42 -4.96 -3.72 12.99
CA GLU A 42 -6.13 -4.13 12.22
C GLU A 42 -6.71 -3.03 11.32
N ASP A 43 -6.30 -1.77 11.52
CA ASP A 43 -6.67 -0.65 10.64
C ASP A 43 -5.95 -0.71 9.28
N ARG A 44 -4.94 -1.57 9.15
CA ARG A 44 -4.07 -1.61 7.99
C ARG A 44 -4.79 -2.07 6.73
N ILE A 45 -4.85 -1.21 5.73
CA ILE A 45 -5.50 -1.47 4.44
C ILE A 45 -4.70 -0.87 3.28
N ILE A 46 -4.83 -1.47 2.10
CA ILE A 46 -4.42 -0.86 0.83
C ILE A 46 -5.58 -0.04 0.30
N VAL A 47 -5.32 1.24 0.01
CA VAL A 47 -6.29 2.14 -0.62
C VAL A 47 -5.78 2.65 -1.95
N TYR A 48 -6.70 2.89 -2.89
CA TYR A 48 -6.47 3.78 -4.01
C TYR A 48 -6.84 5.19 -3.58
N CYS A 49 -5.86 6.07 -3.52
CA CYS A 49 -6.02 7.43 -3.10
C CYS A 49 -6.56 8.33 -4.22
N SER A 50 -7.80 8.76 -4.08
CA SER A 50 -8.46 9.69 -5.01
C SER A 50 -8.24 11.16 -4.62
N GLY A 51 -7.82 11.43 -3.38
CA GLY A 51 -7.46 12.77 -2.93
C GLY A 51 -6.33 12.76 -1.91
N ARG A 52 -5.29 13.55 -2.19
CA ARG A 52 -4.16 13.78 -1.29
C ARG A 52 -4.12 15.24 -0.83
N SER A 53 -3.85 15.43 0.46
CA SER A 53 -3.63 16.73 1.07
C SER A 53 -2.35 16.66 1.90
N TRP A 54 -1.41 17.58 1.67
CA TRP A 54 -0.09 17.59 2.33
C TRP A 54 0.72 16.28 2.20
N GLY A 55 0.47 15.50 1.13
CA GLY A 55 1.13 14.22 0.90
C GLY A 55 0.42 13.01 1.50
N THR A 56 -0.59 13.22 2.35
CA THR A 56 -1.38 12.16 2.99
C THR A 56 -2.69 11.91 2.24
N CYS A 57 -3.07 10.64 2.14
CA CYS A 57 -4.36 10.22 1.62
C CYS A 57 -5.49 10.51 2.61
N PHE A 58 -6.41 11.40 2.25
CA PHE A 58 -7.57 11.72 3.09
C PHE A 58 -8.87 11.10 2.56
N THR A 59 -8.88 10.69 1.29
CA THR A 59 -10.02 10.04 0.65
C THR A 59 -9.54 9.04 -0.40
N GLY A 60 -10.22 7.90 -0.46
CA GLY A 60 -9.83 6.81 -1.33
C GLY A 60 -10.83 5.67 -1.33
N ILE A 61 -10.49 4.67 -2.13
CA ILE A 61 -11.26 3.43 -2.30
C ILE A 61 -10.45 2.30 -1.66
N ALA A 62 -11.06 1.52 -0.78
CA ALA A 62 -10.44 0.34 -0.21
C ALA A 62 -10.18 -0.72 -1.30
N VAL A 63 -8.94 -1.16 -1.43
CA VAL A 63 -8.52 -2.14 -2.45
C VAL A 63 -8.32 -3.52 -1.81
N ILE A 64 -7.57 -3.59 -0.69
CA ILE A 64 -7.33 -4.84 0.04
C ILE A 64 -7.16 -4.56 1.54
N PRO A 65 -7.88 -5.26 2.43
CA PRO A 65 -9.14 -5.92 2.16
C PRO A 65 -10.21 -4.94 1.67
N VAL A 66 -11.19 -5.45 0.92
CA VAL A 66 -12.45 -4.73 0.69
C VAL A 66 -13.31 -4.76 1.95
N TYR A 67 -14.31 -3.88 2.07
CA TYR A 67 -15.08 -3.69 3.30
C TYR A 67 -15.61 -4.98 3.94
N ASN A 68 -16.23 -5.88 3.16
CA ASN A 68 -16.79 -7.15 3.65
C ASN A 68 -15.74 -8.21 4.01
N ARG A 69 -14.47 -7.97 3.71
CA ARG A 69 -13.34 -8.76 4.19
C ARG A 69 -12.67 -8.10 5.39
N GLN A 70 -12.64 -6.77 5.42
CA GLN A 70 -12.07 -6.01 6.54
C GLN A 70 -12.92 -6.17 7.80
N TYR A 71 -14.24 -6.17 7.67
CA TYR A 71 -15.18 -6.26 8.78
C TYR A 71 -16.11 -7.46 8.64
N ASP A 72 -16.42 -8.11 9.76
CA ASP A 72 -17.44 -9.14 9.84
C ASP A 72 -18.86 -8.54 9.88
N SER A 73 -19.89 -9.39 9.89
CA SER A 73 -21.29 -8.96 9.94
C SER A 73 -21.67 -8.20 11.22
N SER A 74 -20.84 -8.26 12.26
CA SER A 74 -21.02 -7.56 13.53
C SER A 74 -20.25 -6.25 13.58
N GLY A 75 -19.48 -5.91 12.54
CA GLY A 75 -18.65 -4.71 12.45
C GLY A 75 -17.28 -4.84 13.15
N HIS A 76 -16.86 -6.05 13.53
CA HIS A 76 -15.51 -6.27 14.06
C HIS A 76 -14.52 -6.50 12.93
N TYR A 77 -13.24 -6.19 13.17
CA TYR A 77 -12.18 -6.52 12.21
C TYR A 77 -12.14 -8.03 11.94
N ALA A 78 -12.03 -8.40 10.67
CA ALA A 78 -11.97 -9.76 10.18
C ALA A 78 -10.70 -10.04 9.36
N GLU A 79 -10.18 -9.03 8.66
CA GLU A 79 -8.93 -9.13 7.90
C GLU A 79 -8.22 -7.77 7.89
N PHE A 80 -6.89 -7.80 7.92
CA PHE A 80 -6.04 -6.60 7.79
C PHE A 80 -4.78 -6.91 6.99
N VAL A 81 -4.10 -5.86 6.52
CA VAL A 81 -2.82 -5.96 5.83
C VAL A 81 -1.69 -6.11 6.84
N GLU A 82 -1.00 -7.24 6.80
CA GLU A 82 0.18 -7.46 7.64
C GLU A 82 1.41 -6.78 7.02
N THR A 83 1.59 -6.92 5.70
CA THR A 83 2.70 -6.27 4.98
C THR A 83 2.40 -6.05 3.50
N ALA A 84 3.02 -5.04 2.92
CA ALA A 84 2.98 -4.77 1.48
C ALA A 84 4.37 -4.35 0.96
N LYS A 85 4.72 -4.81 -0.23
CA LYS A 85 5.91 -4.35 -0.97
C LYS A 85 5.50 -3.94 -2.38
N SER A 86 6.19 -2.96 -2.95
CA SER A 86 5.86 -2.46 -4.29
C SER A 86 7.09 -2.22 -5.16
N ASN A 87 6.89 -2.29 -6.47
CA ASN A 87 7.84 -1.81 -7.48
C ASN A 87 7.07 -1.06 -8.58
N ARG A 88 7.72 -0.64 -9.67
CA ARG A 88 7.07 0.15 -10.73
C ARG A 88 5.78 -0.47 -11.30
N LYS A 89 5.65 -1.79 -11.35
CA LYS A 89 4.54 -2.49 -12.04
C LYS A 89 3.55 -3.16 -11.09
N TRP A 90 3.98 -3.51 -9.89
CA TRP A 90 3.26 -4.43 -9.02
C TRP A 90 3.27 -3.94 -7.57
N VAL A 91 2.23 -4.34 -6.84
CA VAL A 91 2.21 -4.42 -5.38
C VAL A 91 1.97 -5.88 -5.01
N ILE A 92 2.72 -6.41 -4.05
CA ILE A 92 2.41 -7.66 -3.38
C ILE A 92 1.92 -7.34 -1.97
N VAL A 93 0.87 -8.03 -1.53
CA VAL A 93 0.25 -7.81 -0.22
C VAL A 93 0.06 -9.13 0.49
N LYS A 94 0.37 -9.16 1.79
CA LYS A 94 0.04 -10.25 2.71
C LYS A 94 -0.96 -9.72 3.72
N THR A 95 -2.10 -10.40 3.83
CA THR A 95 -3.14 -10.10 4.81
C THR A 95 -3.25 -11.24 5.82
N TYR A 96 -3.79 -10.92 7.00
CA TYR A 96 -4.11 -11.89 8.04
C TYR A 96 -5.62 -11.85 8.32
N GLN A 97 -6.28 -13.01 8.21
CA GLN A 97 -7.65 -13.22 8.61
C GLN A 97 -7.69 -13.63 10.09
N ILE A 98 -8.43 -12.88 10.89
CA ILE A 98 -8.40 -12.98 12.36
C ILE A 98 -9.11 -14.24 12.84
N GLN A 99 -10.32 -14.52 12.34
CA GLN A 99 -11.12 -15.66 12.82
C GLN A 99 -10.55 -17.00 12.38
N GLU A 100 -10.05 -17.09 11.15
CA GLU A 100 -9.48 -18.33 10.60
C GLU A 100 -7.97 -18.48 10.88
N GLU A 101 -7.35 -17.50 11.55
CA GLU A 101 -5.91 -17.42 11.80
C GLU A 101 -5.07 -17.70 10.54
N LYS A 102 -5.49 -17.10 9.42
CA LYS A 102 -5.04 -17.48 8.09
C LYS A 102 -4.39 -16.33 7.34
N GLU A 103 -3.23 -16.61 6.78
CA GLU A 103 -2.57 -15.71 5.84
C GLU A 103 -3.17 -15.82 4.42
N ASN A 104 -3.43 -14.67 3.80
CA ASN A 104 -3.76 -14.60 2.38
C ASN A 104 -2.78 -13.70 1.63
N TYR A 105 -2.55 -14.05 0.37
CA TYR A 105 -1.56 -13.39 -0.47
C TYR A 105 -2.24 -12.80 -1.70
N TRP A 106 -1.80 -11.59 -2.07
CA TRP A 106 -2.41 -10.82 -3.14
C TRP A 106 -1.36 -10.18 -4.05
N ILE A 107 -1.76 -9.93 -5.29
CA ILE A 107 -0.98 -9.17 -6.28
C ILE A 107 -1.88 -8.10 -6.87
N ILE A 108 -1.42 -6.85 -6.88
CA ILE A 108 -2.10 -5.73 -7.54
C ILE A 108 -1.25 -5.31 -8.74
N SER A 109 -1.83 -5.33 -9.94
CA SER A 109 -1.22 -4.72 -11.12
C SER A 109 -1.40 -3.21 -11.07
N LYS A 110 -0.34 -2.42 -11.28
CA LYS A 110 -0.43 -0.96 -11.42
C LYS A 110 -0.83 -0.50 -12.82
N ASN A 111 -1.23 -1.42 -13.70
CA ASN A 111 -1.60 -1.12 -15.08
C ASN A 111 -3.06 -0.62 -15.18
N PHE A 112 -3.39 0.45 -14.46
CA PHE A 112 -4.68 1.12 -14.49
C PHE A 112 -4.48 2.63 -14.32
N ASN A 113 -5.43 3.42 -14.81
CA ASN A 113 -5.42 4.88 -14.64
C ASN A 113 -6.84 5.37 -14.37
N LEU A 114 -7.05 5.99 -13.21
CA LEU A 114 -8.32 6.58 -12.80
C LEU A 114 -8.25 8.11 -12.63
N ALA A 115 -7.14 8.77 -13.03
CA ALA A 115 -6.92 10.19 -12.76
C ALA A 115 -8.01 11.11 -13.34
N ASN A 116 -8.64 10.71 -14.44
CA ASN A 116 -9.67 11.47 -15.14
C ASN A 116 -11.04 10.77 -15.12
N ILE A 117 -11.24 9.80 -14.23
CA ILE A 117 -12.49 9.06 -14.12
C ILE A 117 -13.27 9.59 -12.91
N ASP A 118 -14.50 10.03 -13.18
CA ASP A 118 -15.44 10.42 -12.13
C ASP A 118 -16.01 9.16 -11.46
N CYS A 119 -15.41 8.76 -10.34
CA CYS A 119 -15.83 7.57 -9.58
C CYS A 119 -17.24 7.69 -8.96
N SER A 120 -17.87 8.88 -8.99
CA SER A 120 -19.29 9.01 -8.64
C SER A 120 -20.23 8.51 -9.75
N LYS A 121 -19.73 8.43 -10.98
CA LYS A 121 -20.49 8.00 -12.18
C LYS A 121 -20.01 6.67 -12.74
N ALA A 122 -18.75 6.31 -12.50
CA ALA A 122 -18.14 5.06 -12.95
C ALA A 122 -17.86 4.14 -11.75
N ASN A 123 -17.98 2.82 -11.97
CA ASN A 123 -17.65 1.81 -10.96
C ASN A 123 -16.13 1.62 -10.84
N CYS A 124 -15.45 2.59 -10.23
CA CYS A 124 -14.00 2.56 -10.01
C CYS A 124 -13.57 1.35 -9.17
N ASP A 125 -14.40 0.90 -8.24
CA ASP A 125 -14.14 -0.29 -7.42
C ASP A 125 -13.96 -1.52 -8.31
N SER A 126 -14.88 -1.73 -9.27
CA SER A 126 -14.78 -2.84 -10.23
C SER A 126 -13.54 -2.75 -11.11
N ILE A 127 -13.16 -1.54 -11.54
CA ILE A 127 -11.92 -1.34 -12.31
C ILE A 127 -10.73 -1.73 -11.45
N LEU A 128 -10.58 -1.20 -10.23
CA LEU A 128 -9.49 -1.52 -9.32
C LEU A 128 -9.41 -3.02 -9.03
N GLN A 129 -10.54 -3.63 -8.69
CA GLN A 129 -10.61 -5.06 -8.37
C GLN A 129 -10.27 -5.95 -9.57
N SER A 130 -10.50 -5.51 -10.82
CA SER A 130 -10.06 -6.25 -12.02
C SER A 130 -8.53 -6.38 -12.13
N HIS A 131 -7.78 -5.52 -11.43
CA HIS A 131 -6.31 -5.55 -11.36
C HIS A 131 -5.77 -6.24 -10.11
N VAL A 132 -6.65 -6.68 -9.20
CA VAL A 132 -6.31 -7.43 -7.99
C VAL A 132 -6.41 -8.93 -8.27
N LYS A 133 -5.42 -9.69 -7.81
CA LYS A 133 -5.44 -11.16 -7.83
C LYS A 133 -5.28 -11.67 -6.41
N GLY A 134 -6.25 -12.44 -5.94
CA GLY A 134 -6.29 -13.05 -4.62
C GLY A 134 -7.73 -13.26 -4.15
N PRO A 135 -7.94 -13.75 -2.91
CA PRO A 135 -6.88 -14.23 -2.01
C PRO A 135 -6.24 -15.52 -2.55
N MET A 136 -4.93 -15.67 -2.35
CA MET A 136 -4.18 -16.89 -2.71
C MET A 136 -3.52 -17.50 -1.49
N THR A 137 -3.28 -18.81 -1.54
CA THR A 137 -2.32 -19.47 -0.65
C THR A 137 -0.88 -19.05 -0.99
N GLN A 138 0.05 -19.30 -0.07
CA GLN A 138 1.47 -19.01 -0.31
C GLN A 138 2.04 -19.74 -1.53
N ILE A 139 1.60 -20.97 -1.79
CA ILE A 139 2.05 -21.77 -2.95
C ILE A 139 1.55 -21.14 -4.26
N GLU A 140 0.26 -20.83 -4.35
CA GLU A 140 -0.34 -20.18 -5.52
C GLU A 140 0.29 -18.81 -5.79
N PHE A 141 0.49 -18.01 -4.74
CA PHE A 141 1.14 -16.70 -4.83
C PHE A 141 2.56 -16.82 -5.38
N ARG A 142 3.40 -17.71 -4.85
CA ARG A 142 4.76 -17.93 -5.35
C ARG A 142 4.79 -18.35 -6.81
N ASN A 143 3.88 -19.25 -7.21
CA ASN A 143 3.74 -19.66 -8.60
C ASN A 143 3.35 -18.47 -9.49
N LYS A 144 2.42 -17.63 -9.03
CA LYS A 144 1.96 -16.46 -9.78
C LYS A 144 3.03 -15.37 -9.90
N VAL A 145 3.78 -15.11 -8.83
CA VAL A 145 4.93 -14.19 -8.80
C VAL A 145 5.99 -14.60 -9.83
N ARG A 146 6.32 -15.90 -9.89
CA ARG A 146 7.26 -16.46 -10.87
C ARG A 146 6.74 -16.32 -12.30
N LEU A 147 5.48 -16.74 -12.54
CA LEU A 147 4.83 -16.64 -13.85
C LEU A 147 4.83 -15.21 -14.40
N LEU A 148 4.57 -14.22 -13.54
CA LEU A 148 4.46 -12.82 -13.90
C LEU A 148 5.81 -12.05 -13.84
N ASN A 149 6.90 -12.72 -13.44
CA ASN A 149 8.22 -12.13 -13.24
C ASN A 149 8.20 -10.83 -12.42
N ILE A 150 7.57 -10.88 -11.24
CA ILE A 150 7.25 -9.67 -10.45
C ILE A 150 8.49 -9.04 -9.80
N GLY A 151 9.54 -9.81 -9.49
CA GLY A 151 10.76 -9.28 -8.86
C GLY A 151 10.56 -8.71 -7.46
N LEU A 152 9.51 -9.15 -6.73
CA LEU A 152 9.24 -8.81 -5.33
C LEU A 152 9.10 -10.10 -4.51
N ASP A 153 9.43 -10.02 -3.23
CA ASP A 153 9.38 -11.14 -2.28
C ASP A 153 9.18 -10.62 -0.84
N PHE A 154 8.47 -11.37 0.00
CA PHE A 154 8.22 -11.03 1.41
C PHE A 154 9.34 -11.43 2.36
N LYS A 155 10.36 -12.16 1.88
CA LYS A 155 11.58 -12.47 2.65
C LYS A 155 12.14 -11.26 3.40
#